data_AF-A0AAU9KA39-F1
#
_entry.id   AF-A0AAU9KA39-F1
#
_cell.length_a   1.000
_cell.length_b   1.000
_cell.length_c   1.000
_cell.angle_alpha   90.00
_cell.angle_beta   90.00
_cell.angle_gamma   90.00
#
_symmetry.space_group_name_H-M   'P 1'
#
loop_
_entity.id
_entity.type
_entity.pdbx_description
1 polymer ?
#
loop_
_entity_poly.entity_id
_entity_poly.type
_entity_poly.pdbx_seq_one_letter_code
_entity_poly.pdbx_strand_id
1 'polypeptide(L)'
;MNQVVQVKPKGVMGKSASIYRIIFSIVFNLAFVIAVAIVLGADDGSCDKPIRRYLIIWVVVNGARIPIFVLAWTPQINRNIRDTLVCVIFVPGECFNFTLMIVGSVWEFTSDSCYDEFYNGWAMTLAVLIFEYVKIGLACLVVCGVRVFTGGSFLELFKKG
;
A
#
# COMPACT_ATOMS: atom_id res chain seq x y z
N MET A 1 4.17 -25.02 -49.92
CA MET A 1 3.44 -24.71 -48.67
C MET A 1 4.46 -24.25 -47.64
N ASN A 2 4.57 -22.94 -47.40
CA ASN A 2 5.55 -22.37 -46.46
C ASN A 2 4.95 -22.34 -45.06
N GLN A 3 5.55 -23.10 -44.12
CA GLN A 3 5.20 -23.02 -42.71
C GLN A 3 5.76 -21.73 -42.12
N VAL A 4 4.86 -20.85 -41.71
CA VAL A 4 5.18 -19.65 -40.93
C VAL A 4 5.57 -20.09 -39.53
N VAL A 5 6.86 -20.05 -39.22
CA VAL A 5 7.39 -20.31 -37.89
C VAL A 5 6.99 -19.15 -36.98
N GLN A 6 5.99 -19.37 -36.13
CA GLN A 6 5.59 -18.46 -35.06
C GLN A 6 6.69 -18.43 -33.98
N VAL A 7 7.56 -17.42 -34.05
CA VAL A 7 8.56 -17.15 -33.03
C VAL A 7 7.85 -16.56 -31.80
N LYS A 8 7.62 -17.38 -30.79
CA LYS A 8 7.07 -16.95 -29.50
C LYS A 8 8.13 -16.08 -28.79
N PRO A 9 7.87 -14.78 -28.52
CA PRO A 9 8.84 -13.95 -27.81
C PRO A 9 9.02 -14.50 -26.39
N LYS A 10 10.23 -14.97 -26.06
CA LYS A 10 10.60 -15.38 -24.71
C LYS A 10 10.54 -14.16 -23.80
N GLY A 11 9.53 -14.14 -22.92
CA GLY A 11 9.27 -13.09 -21.93
C GLY A 11 10.33 -12.99 -20.85
N VAL A 12 11.48 -12.38 -21.16
CA VAL A 12 12.54 -12.08 -20.19
C VAL A 12 12.29 -10.73 -19.48
N MET A 13 11.40 -9.89 -20.01
CA MET A 13 11.16 -8.53 -19.52
C MET A 13 10.19 -8.41 -18.32
N GLY A 14 9.72 -9.53 -17.75
CA GLY A 14 8.73 -9.52 -16.66
C GLY A 14 9.29 -9.56 -15.24
N LYS A 15 10.46 -10.17 -15.02
CA LYS A 15 10.99 -10.39 -13.66
C LYS A 15 11.72 -9.18 -13.08
N SER A 16 12.46 -8.44 -13.92
CA SER A 16 13.26 -7.29 -13.45
C SER A 16 12.37 -6.12 -13.00
N ALA A 17 11.35 -5.76 -13.80
CA ALA A 17 10.42 -4.69 -13.47
C ALA A 17 9.60 -4.95 -12.19
N SER A 18 9.33 -6.21 -11.86
CA SER A 18 8.62 -6.57 -10.63
C SER A 18 9.46 -6.27 -9.39
N ILE A 19 10.77 -6.59 -9.40
CA ILE A 19 11.65 -6.41 -8.25
C ILE A 19 11.86 -4.92 -7.92
N TYR A 20 12.05 -4.07 -8.94
CA TYR A 20 12.19 -2.63 -8.72
C TYR A 20 10.94 -1.99 -8.10
N ARG A 21 9.73 -2.41 -8.51
CA ARG A 21 8.46 -1.94 -7.92
C ARG A 21 8.35 -2.31 -6.43
N ILE A 22 8.81 -3.50 -6.09
CA ILE A 22 8.78 -4.04 -4.73
C ILE A 22 9.74 -3.26 -3.84
N ILE A 23 10.99 -3.09 -4.28
CA ILE A 23 12.02 -2.35 -3.54
C ILE A 23 11.57 -0.90 -3.37
N PHE A 24 11.07 -0.25 -4.42
CA PHE A 24 10.57 1.11 -4.37
C PHE A 24 9.42 1.24 -3.35
N SER A 25 8.45 0.32 -3.37
CA SER A 25 7.34 0.31 -2.40
C SER A 25 7.82 0.13 -0.95
N ILE A 26 8.80 -0.74 -0.71
CA ILE A 26 9.35 -0.96 0.64
C ILE A 26 10.09 0.29 1.13
N VAL A 27 10.97 0.85 0.31
CA VAL A 27 11.79 2.02 0.69
C VAL A 27 10.91 3.24 0.96
N PHE A 28 9.89 3.49 0.12
CA PHE A 28 8.97 4.59 0.33
C PHE A 28 8.13 4.43 1.60
N ASN A 29 7.54 3.25 1.82
CA ASN A 29 6.75 3.01 3.05
C ASN A 29 7.63 3.10 4.29
N LEU A 30 8.85 2.57 4.26
CA LEU A 30 9.78 2.61 5.39
C LEU A 30 10.18 4.06 5.72
N ALA A 31 10.55 4.85 4.72
CA ALA A 31 10.91 6.26 4.91
C ALA A 31 9.75 7.06 5.51
N PHE A 32 8.53 6.80 5.06
CA PHE A 32 7.34 7.46 5.56
C PHE A 32 7.00 7.06 7.01
N VAL A 33 7.12 5.77 7.36
CA VAL A 33 6.97 5.28 8.73
C VAL A 33 8.01 5.92 9.67
N ILE A 34 9.27 6.02 9.23
CA ILE A 34 10.34 6.66 10.01
C ILE A 34 10.05 8.15 10.22
N ALA A 35 9.62 8.87 9.17
CA ALA A 35 9.30 10.28 9.28
C ALA A 35 8.19 10.54 10.31
N VAL A 36 7.11 9.76 10.28
CA VAL A 36 6.01 9.85 11.25
C VAL A 36 6.51 9.54 12.67
N ALA A 37 7.32 8.49 12.83
CA ALA A 37 7.87 8.10 14.14
C ALA A 37 8.76 9.20 14.77
N ILE A 38 9.57 9.88 13.95
CA ILE A 38 10.44 10.98 14.41
C ILE A 38 9.59 12.14 14.93
N VAL A 39 8.56 12.55 14.20
CA VAL A 39 7.69 13.66 14.64
C VAL A 39 6.90 13.29 15.89
N LEU A 40 6.46 12.04 16.03
CA LEU A 40 5.80 11.58 17.26
C LEU A 40 6.70 11.60 18.50
N GLY A 41 8.01 11.49 18.32
CA GLY A 41 9.00 11.53 19.40
C GLY A 41 9.49 12.94 19.73
N ALA A 42 9.24 13.93 18.88
CA ALA A 42 9.73 15.30 19.04
C ALA A 42 8.78 16.20 19.86
N ASP A 43 7.52 15.80 20.03
CA ASP A 43 6.49 16.61 20.70
C ASP A 43 5.67 15.78 21.72
N ASP A 44 5.46 16.36 22.90
CA ASP A 44 4.77 15.73 24.04
C ASP A 44 3.56 16.58 24.53
N GLY A 45 3.00 17.39 23.63
CA GLY A 45 1.84 18.24 23.90
C GLY A 45 0.60 17.47 24.39
N SER A 46 -0.21 18.15 25.20
CA SER A 46 -1.36 17.53 25.90
C SER A 46 -2.65 17.49 25.06
N CYS A 47 -2.80 18.36 24.04
CA CYS A 47 -3.86 18.32 23.02
C CYS A 47 -3.69 17.11 22.05
N ASP A 48 -2.56 16.41 22.13
CA ASP A 48 -2.07 15.50 21.07
C ASP A 48 -2.52 14.05 21.24
N LYS A 49 -3.11 13.69 22.39
CA LYS A 49 -3.38 12.28 22.74
C LYS A 49 -4.15 11.49 21.68
N PRO A 50 -5.22 12.00 21.04
CA PRO A 50 -5.90 11.26 19.98
C PRO A 50 -5.02 11.11 18.73
N ILE A 51 -4.63 12.21 18.08
CA ILE A 51 -3.87 12.19 16.82
C ILE A 51 -2.56 11.41 16.97
N ARG A 52 -1.86 11.60 18.08
CA ARG A 52 -0.63 10.86 18.39
C ARG A 52 -0.89 9.36 18.51
N ARG A 53 -1.97 8.94 19.20
CA ARG A 53 -2.36 7.51 19.27
C ARG A 53 -2.68 6.94 17.90
N TYR A 54 -3.40 7.69 17.07
CA TYR A 54 -3.70 7.28 15.70
C TYR A 54 -2.41 7.05 14.90
N LEU A 55 -1.50 8.01 14.89
CA LEU A 55 -0.23 7.92 14.18
C LEU A 55 0.66 6.80 14.74
N ILE A 56 0.68 6.56 16.06
CA ILE A 56 1.38 5.42 16.66
C ILE A 56 0.81 4.10 16.16
N ILE A 57 -0.52 3.93 16.20
CA ILE A 57 -1.17 2.72 15.70
C ILE A 57 -0.84 2.53 14.22
N TRP A 58 -0.89 3.59 13.42
CA TRP A 58 -0.56 3.55 12.00
C TRP A 58 0.91 3.12 11.77
N VAL A 59 1.86 3.69 12.52
CA VAL A 59 3.29 3.34 12.46
C VAL A 59 3.52 1.88 12.84
N VAL A 60 2.92 1.41 13.93
CA VAL A 60 3.09 0.02 14.39
C VAL A 60 2.54 -0.97 13.37
N VAL A 61 1.35 -0.70 12.83
CA VAL A 61 0.68 -1.55 11.85
C VAL A 61 1.49 -1.59 10.56
N ASN A 62 1.87 -0.44 10.00
CA ASN A 62 2.63 -0.41 8.75
C ASN A 62 4.05 -0.93 8.93
N GLY A 63 4.70 -0.66 10.07
CA GLY A 63 6.01 -1.21 10.42
C GLY A 63 6.01 -2.75 10.50
N ALA A 64 4.99 -3.35 11.12
CA ALA A 64 4.84 -4.81 11.20
C ALA A 64 4.60 -5.46 9.83
N ARG A 65 4.04 -4.72 8.86
CA ARG A 65 3.79 -5.24 7.50
C ARG A 65 5.04 -5.33 6.63
N ILE A 66 6.06 -4.49 6.89
CA ILE A 66 7.32 -4.47 6.13
C ILE A 66 8.03 -5.84 6.11
N PRO A 67 8.33 -6.49 7.26
CA PRO A 67 9.02 -7.79 7.25
C PRO A 67 8.18 -8.87 6.58
N ILE A 68 6.85 -8.84 6.73
CA ILE A 68 5.94 -9.80 6.10
C ILE A 68 5.96 -9.65 4.59
N PHE A 69 5.97 -8.41 4.09
CA PHE A 69 6.07 -8.11 2.67
C PHE A 69 7.42 -8.56 2.09
N VAL A 70 8.52 -8.28 2.80
CA VAL A 70 9.87 -8.75 2.43
C VAL A 70 9.91 -10.27 2.37
N LEU A 71 9.40 -10.96 3.39
CA LEU A 71 9.37 -12.42 3.44
C LEU A 71 8.57 -12.99 2.27
N ALA A 72 7.33 -12.56 2.07
CA ALA A 72 6.48 -13.14 1.05
C ALA A 72 7.08 -12.99 -0.37
N TRP A 73 7.90 -11.95 -0.61
CA TRP A 73 8.47 -11.61 -1.91
C TRP A 73 9.91 -12.10 -2.06
N THR A 74 10.44 -12.81 -1.06
CA THR A 74 11.72 -13.49 -1.13
C THR A 74 11.63 -14.66 -2.11
N PRO A 75 12.53 -14.79 -3.11
CA PRO A 75 12.42 -15.77 -4.19
C PRO A 75 12.48 -17.24 -3.73
N GLN A 76 12.91 -17.49 -2.50
CA GLN A 76 13.05 -18.81 -1.89
C GLN A 76 11.75 -19.31 -1.22
N ILE A 77 10.72 -18.46 -1.09
CA ILE A 77 9.46 -18.82 -0.44
C ILE A 77 8.58 -19.62 -1.41
N ASN A 78 8.00 -20.70 -0.90
CA ASN A 78 7.04 -21.51 -1.63
C ASN A 78 5.82 -20.68 -2.04
N ARG A 79 5.36 -20.84 -3.29
CA ARG A 79 4.19 -20.14 -3.83
C ARG A 79 2.93 -20.30 -2.97
N ASN A 80 2.67 -21.48 -2.42
CA ASN A 80 1.51 -21.70 -1.54
C ASN A 80 1.62 -20.89 -0.24
N ILE A 81 2.82 -20.77 0.32
CA ILE A 81 3.09 -19.97 1.52
C ILE A 81 2.92 -18.49 1.18
N ARG A 82 3.46 -18.05 0.04
CA ARG A 82 3.27 -16.67 -0.45
C ARG A 82 1.80 -16.32 -0.62
N ASP A 83 1.03 -17.16 -1.30
CA ASP A 83 -0.40 -16.90 -1.54
C ASP A 83 -1.18 -16.88 -0.22
N THR A 84 -0.82 -17.74 0.74
CA THR A 84 -1.38 -17.71 2.11
C THR A 84 -1.02 -16.42 2.85
N LEU A 85 0.25 -15.99 2.83
CA LEU A 85 0.68 -14.74 3.46
C LEU A 85 -0.06 -13.52 2.86
N VAL A 86 -0.28 -13.52 1.55
CA VAL A 86 -1.03 -12.46 0.86
C VAL A 86 -2.50 -12.48 1.28
N CYS A 87 -3.18 -13.62 1.17
CA CYS A 87 -4.61 -13.69 1.44
C CYS A 87 -4.96 -13.52 2.92
N VAL A 88 -4.16 -14.09 3.82
CA VAL A 88 -4.47 -14.13 5.25
C VAL A 88 -3.96 -12.91 6.00
N ILE A 89 -2.80 -12.36 5.59
CA ILE A 89 -2.19 -11.25 6.32
C ILE A 89 -2.28 -9.95 5.52
N PHE A 90 -1.96 -9.99 4.23
CA PHE A 90 -1.88 -8.77 3.44
C PHE A 90 -3.27 -8.16 3.18
N VAL A 91 -4.25 -8.96 2.76
CA VAL A 91 -5.61 -8.48 2.46
C VAL A 91 -6.31 -7.90 3.70
N PRO A 92 -6.41 -8.60 4.86
CA PRO A 92 -7.01 -8.02 6.05
C PRO A 92 -6.25 -6.79 6.56
N GLY A 93 -4.92 -6.78 6.41
CA GLY A 93 -4.09 -5.61 6.74
C GLY A 93 -4.41 -4.38 5.89
N GLU A 94 -4.69 -4.54 4.59
CA GLU A 94 -5.14 -3.43 3.74
C GLU A 94 -6.53 -2.93 4.14
N CYS A 95 -7.46 -3.84 4.44
CA CYS A 95 -8.79 -3.46 4.93
C CYS A 95 -8.71 -2.69 6.25
N PHE A 96 -7.82 -3.11 7.15
CA PHE A 96 -7.58 -2.41 8.41
C PHE A 96 -6.95 -1.02 8.18
N ASN A 97 -5.96 -0.90 7.29
CA ASN A 97 -5.39 0.40 6.91
C ASN A 97 -6.45 1.32 6.29
N PHE A 98 -7.34 0.79 5.46
CA PHE A 98 -8.45 1.56 4.89
C PHE A 98 -9.39 2.09 5.98
N THR A 99 -9.75 1.26 6.96
CA THR A 99 -10.53 1.71 8.12
C THR A 99 -9.78 2.79 8.91
N LEU A 100 -8.48 2.62 9.13
CA LEU A 100 -7.66 3.64 9.79
C LEU A 100 -7.67 4.96 9.01
N MET A 101 -7.57 4.94 7.68
CA MET A 101 -7.69 6.17 6.89
C MET A 101 -9.03 6.88 7.08
N ILE A 102 -10.14 6.14 7.13
CA ILE A 102 -11.46 6.72 7.40
C ILE A 102 -11.48 7.36 8.78
N VAL A 103 -11.00 6.64 9.81
CA VAL A 103 -10.93 7.16 11.19
C VAL A 103 -10.06 8.42 11.26
N GLY A 104 -8.88 8.40 10.63
CA GLY A 104 -7.98 9.54 10.55
C GLY A 104 -8.62 10.74 9.83
N SER A 105 -9.33 10.49 8.73
CA SER A 105 -10.05 11.54 7.98
C SER A 105 -11.16 12.16 8.82
N VAL A 106 -11.96 11.35 9.52
CA VAL A 106 -13.02 11.86 10.40
C VAL A 106 -12.41 12.74 11.50
N TRP A 107 -11.30 12.33 12.09
CA TRP A 107 -10.65 13.09 13.15
C TRP A 107 -10.05 14.40 12.66
N GLU A 108 -9.36 14.39 11.52
CA GLU A 108 -8.79 15.58 10.90
C GLU A 108 -9.82 16.68 10.65
N PHE A 109 -11.03 16.30 10.22
CA PHE A 109 -12.08 17.24 9.82
C PHE A 109 -13.14 17.50 10.90
N THR A 110 -12.98 16.98 12.12
CA THR A 110 -13.93 17.22 13.23
C THR A 110 -13.29 17.88 14.45
N SER A 111 -11.97 17.96 14.56
CA SER A 111 -11.29 18.63 15.68
C SER A 111 -10.93 20.09 15.35
N ASP A 112 -11.91 20.98 15.41
CA ASP A 112 -11.71 22.42 15.14
C ASP A 112 -10.87 23.14 16.23
N SER A 113 -10.48 22.46 17.32
CA SER A 113 -9.99 23.12 18.55
C SER A 113 -8.49 22.98 18.86
N CYS A 114 -7.68 22.23 18.11
CA CYS A 114 -6.24 22.04 18.43
C CYS A 114 -5.29 22.44 17.27
N TYR A 115 -5.76 23.07 16.19
CA TYR A 115 -4.91 23.40 15.02
C TYR A 115 -3.73 24.32 15.38
N ASP A 116 -3.94 25.28 16.28
CA ASP A 116 -2.92 26.26 16.67
C ASP A 116 -1.86 25.71 17.63
N GLU A 117 -2.14 24.62 18.35
CA GLU A 117 -1.19 24.02 19.32
C GLU A 117 -0.34 22.90 18.72
N PHE A 118 -0.84 22.16 17.72
CA PHE A 118 -0.14 21.00 17.15
C PHE A 118 -0.19 20.92 15.61
N TYR A 119 0.12 22.04 14.96
CA TYR A 119 0.20 22.14 13.50
C TYR A 119 1.06 21.04 12.85
N ASN A 120 2.16 20.65 13.48
CA ASN A 120 3.07 19.63 12.96
C ASN A 120 2.43 18.22 12.89
N GLY A 121 1.65 17.83 13.89
CA GLY A 121 0.98 16.52 13.90
C GLY A 121 -0.27 16.47 13.04
N TRP A 122 -0.99 17.59 12.96
CA TRP A 122 -2.07 17.77 11.99
C TRP A 122 -1.53 17.66 10.56
N ALA A 123 -0.49 18.43 10.22
CA ALA A 123 0.15 18.38 8.90
C ALA A 123 0.69 16.98 8.56
N MET A 124 1.24 16.26 9.55
CA MET A 124 1.64 14.86 9.42
C MET A 124 0.45 13.93 9.11
N THR A 125 -0.66 14.09 9.82
CA THR A 125 -1.87 13.29 9.62
C THR A 125 -2.44 13.53 8.22
N LEU A 126 -2.53 14.79 7.80
CA LEU A 126 -2.90 15.15 6.44
C LEU A 126 -1.95 14.55 5.39
N ALA A 127 -0.63 14.62 5.62
CA ALA A 127 0.36 14.03 4.72
C ALA A 127 0.19 12.51 4.59
N VAL A 128 -0.06 11.81 5.71
CA VAL A 128 -0.36 10.37 5.73
C VAL A 128 -1.61 10.06 4.93
N LEU A 129 -2.69 10.81 5.13
CA LEU A 129 -3.94 10.62 4.40
C LEU A 129 -3.76 10.85 2.90
N ILE A 130 -3.12 11.95 2.49
CA ILE A 130 -2.83 12.25 1.08
C ILE A 130 -2.03 11.12 0.44
N PHE A 131 -0.94 10.68 1.10
CA PHE A 131 -0.10 9.61 0.60
C PHE A 131 -0.88 8.32 0.37
N GLU A 132 -1.71 7.94 1.34
CA GLU A 132 -2.51 6.71 1.25
C GLU A 132 -3.62 6.82 0.19
N TYR A 133 -4.32 7.95 0.07
CA TYR A 133 -5.32 8.16 -0.98
C TYR A 133 -4.72 8.12 -2.39
N VAL A 134 -3.54 8.74 -2.59
CA VAL A 134 -2.82 8.69 -3.86
C VAL A 134 -2.39 7.25 -4.18
N LYS A 135 -1.89 6.51 -3.18
CA LYS A 135 -1.51 5.10 -3.33
C LYS A 135 -2.69 4.25 -3.80
N ILE A 136 -3.86 4.39 -3.18
CA ILE A 136 -5.08 3.67 -3.55
C ILE A 136 -5.55 4.09 -4.95
N GLY A 137 -5.57 5.39 -5.25
CA GLY A 137 -5.96 5.91 -6.56
C GLY A 137 -5.10 5.34 -7.69
N LEU A 138 -3.77 5.33 -7.51
CA LEU A 138 -2.84 4.73 -8.48
C LEU A 138 -3.06 3.22 -8.62
N ALA A 139 -3.29 2.50 -7.52
CA ALA A 139 -3.57 1.06 -7.57
C ALA A 139 -4.85 0.76 -8.36
N CYS A 140 -5.93 1.52 -8.12
CA CYS A 140 -7.17 1.41 -8.88
C CYS A 140 -6.97 1.72 -10.37
N LEU A 141 -6.24 2.79 -10.71
CA LEU A 141 -5.93 3.13 -12.11
C LEU A 141 -5.15 2.03 -12.82
N VAL A 142 -4.17 1.40 -12.15
CA VAL A 142 -3.43 0.27 -12.72
C VAL A 142 -4.35 -0.93 -12.95
N VAL A 143 -5.21 -1.28 -12.00
CA VAL A 143 -6.14 -2.42 -12.15
C VAL A 143 -7.15 -2.15 -13.27
N CYS A 144 -7.75 -0.96 -13.30
CA CYS A 144 -8.68 -0.56 -14.34
C CYS A 144 -8.00 -0.48 -15.72
N GLY A 145 -6.81 0.11 -15.79
CA GLY A 145 -6.02 0.20 -17.01
C GLY A 145 -5.65 -1.18 -17.56
N VAL A 146 -5.16 -2.09 -16.71
CA VAL A 146 -4.89 -3.48 -17.12
C VAL A 146 -6.15 -4.14 -17.66
N ARG A 147 -7.32 -3.95 -17.04
CA ARG A 147 -8.58 -4.52 -17.53
C ARG A 147 -9.04 -3.94 -18.87
N VAL A 148 -8.84 -2.65 -19.11
CA VAL A 148 -9.17 -2.00 -20.40
C VAL A 148 -8.21 -2.47 -21.50
N PHE A 149 -6.91 -2.56 -21.21
CA PHE A 149 -5.89 -3.01 -22.20
C PHE A 149 -5.87 -4.53 -22.43
N THR A 150 -6.33 -5.35 -21.47
CA THR A 150 -6.52 -6.81 -21.64
C THR A 150 -7.95 -7.19 -22.05
N GLY A 151 -8.74 -6.21 -22.51
CA GLY A 151 -10.16 -6.29 -22.87
C GLY A 151 -10.58 -7.32 -23.93
N GLY A 152 -9.77 -8.34 -24.23
CA GLY A 152 -10.15 -9.53 -25.00
C GLY A 152 -10.46 -10.79 -24.18
N SER A 153 -10.01 -10.91 -22.92
CA SER A 153 -10.00 -12.22 -22.25
C SER A 153 -11.11 -12.47 -21.21
N PHE A 154 -11.80 -11.43 -20.72
CA PHE A 154 -12.85 -11.62 -19.69
C PHE A 154 -14.17 -12.16 -20.28
N LEU A 155 -14.50 -11.78 -21.52
CA LEU A 155 -15.66 -12.34 -22.26
C LEU A 155 -15.45 -13.81 -22.66
N GLU A 156 -14.20 -14.28 -22.81
CA GLU A 156 -13.92 -15.69 -23.09
C GLU A 156 -14.09 -16.61 -21.88
N LEU A 157 -13.92 -16.08 -20.66
CA LEU A 157 -14.16 -16.84 -19.41
C LEU A 157 -15.65 -17.13 -19.16
N PHE A 158 -16.55 -16.27 -19.64
CA PHE A 158 -18.00 -16.50 -19.58
C PHE A 158 -18.57 -17.21 -20.80
N LYS A 159 -17.80 -17.37 -21.89
CA LYS A 159 -18.22 -18.12 -23.08
C LYS A 159 -17.92 -19.62 -22.99
N LYS A 160 -17.19 -20.05 -21.95
CA LYS A 160 -16.84 -21.46 -21.67
C LYS A 160 -17.53 -22.05 -20.44
N GLY A 161 -18.45 -21.31 -19.81
CA GLY A 161 -19.32 -21.79 -18.73
C GLY A 161 -20.69 -22.13 -19.28
#